data_AF-A0A9P8VJ34-F1
#
_entry.id   AF-A0A9P8VJ34-F1
#
_cell.length_a   1.000
_cell.length_b   1.000
_cell.length_c   1.000
_cell.angle_alpha   90.00
_cell.angle_beta   90.00
_cell.angle_gamma   90.00
#
_symmetry.space_group_name_H-M   'P 1'
#
loop_
_entity.id
_entity.type
_entity.pdbx_description
1 polymer ?
#
loop_
_entity_poly.entity_id
_entity_poly.type
_entity_poly.pdbx_seq_one_letter_code
_entity_poly.pdbx_strand_id
1 'polypeptide(L)'
;MTPTAVDELLHLVRTRRTHYRLTKSSPFHHDSIEHVIKGALVYTPSSFNSQSTRVIVLFGAHHDRFWDVATAILKSKMPSNRWEPTSQKMAMFKDATGTILFFEDQDVSDAMVQYTIWLALDAEGLGVNLQHYNLKVDAKVMDEWNFPAGWKLNDQMVFGGKTGTLPEKDFVPLEERCKVFGV
;
A
#
# COMPACT_ATOMS: atom_id res chain seq x y z
N MET A 1 28.07 -4.30 20.28
CA MET A 1 27.64 -5.66 19.88
C MET A 1 27.00 -5.55 18.51
N THR A 2 27.21 -6.51 17.62
CA THR A 2 26.58 -6.55 16.29
C THR A 2 25.08 -6.90 16.44
N PRO A 3 24.16 -6.23 15.73
CA PRO A 3 22.73 -6.59 15.76
C PRO A 3 22.50 -8.05 15.39
N THR A 4 21.53 -8.70 16.04
CA THR A 4 21.05 -10.03 15.63
C THR A 4 20.03 -9.89 14.49
N ALA A 5 19.74 -11.00 13.81
CA ALA A 5 18.68 -11.03 12.79
C ALA A 5 17.29 -10.62 13.36
N VAL A 6 17.04 -10.89 14.64
CA VAL A 6 15.81 -10.45 15.32
C VAL A 6 15.81 -8.93 15.52
N ASP A 7 16.96 -8.35 15.89
CA ASP A 7 17.09 -6.90 16.05
C ASP A 7 16.88 -6.18 14.72
N GLU A 8 17.40 -6.73 13.62
CA GLU A 8 17.22 -6.20 12.27
C GLU A 8 15.75 -6.28 11.83
N LEU A 9 15.09 -7.42 12.02
CA LEU A 9 13.67 -7.57 11.72
C LEU A 9 12.82 -6.58 12.52
N LEU A 10 13.02 -6.52 13.84
CA LEU A 10 12.27 -5.62 14.72
C LEU A 10 12.57 -4.15 14.43
N HIS A 11 13.78 -3.83 13.96
CA HIS A 11 14.11 -2.50 13.48
C HIS A 11 13.20 -2.11 12.32
N LEU A 12 13.13 -2.93 11.25
CA LEU A 12 12.28 -2.66 10.08
C LEU A 12 10.81 -2.54 10.46
N VAL A 13 10.31 -3.46 11.30
CA VAL A 13 8.93 -3.45 11.82
C VAL A 13 8.60 -2.14 12.54
N ARG A 14 9.55 -1.63 13.34
CA ARG A 14 9.38 -0.43 14.17
C ARG A 14 9.51 0.86 13.35
N THR A 15 10.47 0.93 12.43
CA THR A 15 10.77 2.15 11.66
C THR A 15 9.80 2.40 10.53
N ARG A 16 9.15 1.35 10.01
CA ARG A 16 8.12 1.49 8.97
C ARG A 16 6.94 2.31 9.47
N ARG A 17 6.66 3.41 8.75
CA ARG A 17 5.56 4.36 9.06
C ARG A 17 4.67 4.60 7.84
N THR A 18 3.52 5.21 8.09
CA THR A 18 2.61 5.71 7.05
C THR A 18 3.05 7.09 6.61
N HIS A 19 3.50 7.20 5.36
CA HIS A 19 3.89 8.45 4.73
C HIS A 19 2.78 8.90 3.78
N TYR A 20 2.07 9.97 4.16
CA TYR A 20 1.00 10.53 3.32
C TYR A 20 1.55 11.46 2.24
N ARG A 21 2.51 12.32 2.57
CA ARG A 21 3.11 13.25 1.60
C ARG A 21 4.24 12.57 0.84
N LEU A 22 3.93 12.13 -0.36
CA LEU A 22 4.83 11.43 -1.26
C LEU A 22 5.13 12.30 -2.50
N THR A 23 6.24 12.02 -3.18
CA THR A 23 6.59 12.69 -4.44
C THR A 23 6.86 11.69 -5.56
N LYS A 24 6.85 12.19 -6.81
CA LYS A 24 7.23 11.44 -8.02
C LYS A 24 8.72 11.10 -8.08
N SER A 25 9.54 11.70 -7.19
CA SER A 25 10.95 11.36 -7.07
C SER A 25 11.09 10.04 -6.33
N SER A 26 11.70 9.06 -6.98
CA SER A 26 12.12 7.81 -6.36
C SER A 26 13.64 7.77 -6.30
N PRO A 27 14.26 7.45 -5.15
CA PRO A 27 15.68 7.13 -5.11
C PRO A 27 16.03 5.82 -5.84
N PHE A 28 15.03 5.06 -6.29
CA PHE A 28 15.19 3.75 -6.94
C PHE A 28 14.62 3.71 -8.35
N HIS A 29 15.28 2.91 -9.19
CA HIS A 29 14.77 2.55 -10.51
C HIS A 29 13.54 1.64 -10.39
N HIS A 30 12.67 1.64 -11.40
CA HIS A 30 11.45 0.83 -11.39
C HIS A 30 11.76 -0.67 -11.24
N ASP A 31 12.86 -1.16 -11.83
CA ASP A 31 13.24 -2.58 -11.74
C ASP A 31 13.53 -3.03 -10.30
N SER A 32 14.08 -2.17 -9.45
CA SER A 32 14.32 -2.47 -8.04
C SER A 32 13.01 -2.61 -7.28
N ILE A 33 12.04 -1.72 -7.57
CA ILE A 33 10.70 -1.76 -6.98
C ILE A 33 9.98 -3.03 -7.41
N GLU A 34 10.05 -3.39 -8.70
CA GLU A 34 9.48 -4.64 -9.21
C GLU A 34 10.12 -5.87 -8.58
N HIS A 35 11.45 -5.88 -8.40
CA HIS A 35 12.16 -6.98 -7.76
C HIS A 35 11.66 -7.21 -6.33
N VAL A 36 11.52 -6.14 -5.55
CA VAL A 36 10.96 -6.18 -4.19
C VAL A 36 9.55 -6.74 -4.18
N ILE A 37 8.68 -6.24 -5.06
CA ILE A 37 7.28 -6.69 -5.13
C ILE A 37 7.19 -8.16 -5.52
N LYS A 38 7.92 -8.59 -6.56
CA LYS A 38 7.97 -9.99 -7.00
C LYS A 38 8.52 -10.90 -5.90
N GLY A 39 9.56 -10.48 -5.20
CA GLY A 39 10.10 -11.21 -4.04
C GLY A 39 9.07 -11.37 -2.94
N ALA A 40 8.35 -10.31 -2.58
CA ALA A 40 7.31 -10.36 -1.56
C ALA A 40 6.16 -11.29 -1.93
N LEU A 41 5.76 -11.36 -3.20
CA LEU A 41 4.73 -12.29 -3.68
C LEU A 41 5.18 -13.76 -3.61
N VAL A 42 6.46 -14.03 -3.82
CA VAL A 42 7.02 -15.39 -3.80
C VAL A 42 7.26 -15.89 -2.39
N TYR A 43 7.78 -15.03 -1.50
CA TYR A 43 8.30 -15.47 -0.19
C TYR A 43 7.34 -15.21 0.97
N THR A 44 6.29 -14.40 0.78
CA THR A 44 5.24 -14.26 1.80
C THR A 44 4.30 -15.46 1.73
N PRO A 45 4.06 -16.16 2.86
CA PRO A 45 3.17 -17.31 2.85
C PRO A 45 1.71 -16.88 2.65
N SER A 46 0.90 -17.80 2.18
CA SER A 46 -0.56 -17.70 2.10
C SER A 46 -1.21 -18.93 2.73
N SER A 47 -2.43 -18.78 3.24
CA SER A 47 -3.21 -19.90 3.79
C SER A 47 -3.29 -21.05 2.79
N PHE A 48 -2.92 -22.25 3.23
CA PHE A 48 -2.87 -23.46 2.37
C PHE A 48 -2.02 -23.30 1.10
N ASN A 49 -1.08 -22.34 1.07
CA ASN A 49 -0.31 -21.98 -0.12
C ASN A 49 -1.20 -21.62 -1.34
N SER A 50 -2.37 -21.02 -1.09
CA SER A 50 -3.35 -20.66 -2.12
C SER A 50 -2.80 -19.71 -3.18
N GLN A 51 -1.85 -18.84 -2.78
CA GLN A 51 -1.29 -17.79 -3.63
C GLN A 51 -2.40 -17.00 -4.34
N SER A 52 -3.44 -16.62 -3.62
CA SER A 52 -4.63 -15.92 -4.14
C SER A 52 -4.39 -14.44 -4.45
N THR A 53 -3.39 -13.82 -3.81
CA THR A 53 -3.07 -12.40 -4.01
C THR A 53 -2.62 -12.14 -5.45
N ARG A 54 -3.20 -11.10 -6.05
CA ARG A 54 -2.81 -10.57 -7.35
C ARG A 54 -2.46 -9.10 -7.16
N VAL A 55 -1.42 -8.64 -7.84
CA VAL A 55 -1.02 -7.24 -7.77
C VAL A 55 -0.83 -6.65 -9.15
N ILE A 56 -1.13 -5.37 -9.26
CA ILE A 56 -0.88 -4.59 -10.46
C ILE A 56 -0.13 -3.33 -10.04
N VAL A 57 1.05 -3.14 -10.61
CA VAL A 57 1.92 -2.01 -10.28
C VAL A 57 1.76 -0.96 -11.35
N LEU A 58 1.30 0.22 -10.96
CA LEU A 58 1.08 1.36 -11.83
C LEU A 58 2.17 2.40 -11.60
N PHE A 59 2.85 2.80 -12.69
CA PHE A 59 3.83 3.88 -12.71
C PHE A 59 3.40 4.99 -13.67
N GLY A 60 3.99 6.18 -13.50
CA GLY A 60 3.90 7.29 -14.45
C GLY A 60 2.46 7.59 -14.88
N ALA A 61 2.20 7.58 -16.18
CA ALA A 61 0.90 7.91 -16.76
C ALA A 61 -0.23 6.96 -16.30
N HIS A 62 0.06 5.68 -16.03
CA HIS A 62 -0.96 4.75 -15.54
C HIS A 62 -1.32 5.01 -14.07
N HIS A 63 -0.35 5.39 -13.24
CA HIS A 63 -0.60 5.86 -11.88
C HIS A 63 -1.46 7.12 -11.89
N ASP A 64 -1.10 8.10 -12.72
CA ASP A 64 -1.85 9.36 -12.86
C ASP A 64 -3.28 9.11 -13.32
N ARG A 65 -3.45 8.23 -14.32
CA ARG A 65 -4.74 7.84 -14.86
C ARG A 65 -5.63 7.18 -13.80
N PHE A 66 -5.07 6.27 -12.98
CA PHE A 66 -5.81 5.64 -11.90
C PHE A 66 -6.39 6.67 -10.92
N TRP A 67 -5.56 7.61 -10.46
CA TRP A 67 -6.01 8.64 -9.53
C TRP A 67 -6.98 9.64 -10.17
N ASP A 68 -6.87 9.93 -11.47
CA ASP A 68 -7.85 10.74 -12.20
C ASP A 68 -9.23 10.06 -12.27
N VAL A 69 -9.26 8.77 -12.61
CA VAL A 69 -10.50 7.97 -12.64
C VAL A 69 -11.12 7.89 -11.25
N ALA A 70 -10.32 7.57 -10.23
CA ALA A 70 -10.77 7.51 -8.85
C ALA A 70 -11.34 8.84 -8.36
N THR A 71 -10.69 9.95 -8.70
CA THR A 71 -11.13 11.32 -8.36
C THR A 71 -12.46 11.65 -9.00
N ALA A 72 -12.62 11.36 -10.30
CA ALA A 72 -13.86 11.63 -11.03
C ALA A 72 -15.05 10.85 -10.44
N ILE A 73 -14.85 9.58 -10.10
CA ILE A 73 -15.89 8.74 -9.50
C ILE A 73 -16.24 9.21 -8.09
N LEU A 74 -15.24 9.57 -7.30
CA LEU A 74 -15.47 10.05 -5.94
C LEU A 74 -16.23 11.39 -5.96
N LYS A 75 -15.87 12.29 -6.87
CA LYS A 75 -16.55 13.58 -7.06
C LYS A 75 -18.02 13.41 -7.42
N SER A 76 -18.36 12.46 -8.30
CA SER A 76 -19.76 12.24 -8.71
C SER A 76 -20.63 11.64 -7.60
N LYS A 77 -20.03 10.97 -6.61
CA LYS A 77 -20.72 10.35 -5.47
C LYS A 77 -20.78 11.22 -4.22
N MET A 78 -20.11 12.38 -4.20
CA MET A 78 -19.98 13.22 -3.02
C MET A 78 -20.76 14.54 -3.13
N PRO A 79 -21.37 15.01 -2.03
CA PRO A 79 -21.94 16.35 -1.99
C PRO A 79 -20.83 17.41 -2.10
N SER A 80 -21.10 18.49 -2.83
CA SER A 80 -20.11 19.52 -3.18
C SER A 80 -19.47 20.20 -1.96
N ASN A 81 -20.19 20.31 -0.84
CA ASN A 81 -19.72 20.93 0.40
C ASN A 81 -18.61 20.15 1.12
N ARG A 82 -18.26 18.93 0.70
CA ARG A 82 -17.17 18.12 1.27
C ARG A 82 -16.07 17.79 0.26
N TRP A 83 -16.10 18.42 -0.92
CA TRP A 83 -15.20 18.08 -2.00
C TRP A 83 -13.77 18.56 -1.76
N GLU A 84 -13.58 19.80 -1.29
CA GLU A 84 -12.25 20.44 -1.25
C GLU A 84 -11.20 19.67 -0.41
N PRO A 85 -11.49 19.17 0.81
CA PRO A 85 -10.51 18.36 1.53
C PRO A 85 -10.23 17.01 0.84
N THR A 86 -11.18 16.52 0.05
CA THR A 86 -11.07 15.24 -0.65
C THR A 86 -10.22 15.40 -1.91
N SER A 87 -10.43 16.44 -2.71
CA SER A 87 -9.63 16.74 -3.90
C SER A 87 -8.16 16.89 -3.57
N GLN A 88 -7.84 17.56 -2.45
CA GLN A 88 -6.47 17.72 -1.96
C GLN A 88 -5.81 16.38 -1.62
N LYS A 89 -6.55 15.45 -0.99
CA LYS A 89 -6.05 14.09 -0.74
C LYS A 89 -5.82 13.32 -2.04
N MET A 90 -6.76 13.41 -2.98
CA MET A 90 -6.60 12.73 -4.28
C MET A 90 -5.39 13.26 -5.06
N ALA A 91 -5.17 14.58 -5.05
CA ALA A 91 -3.97 15.18 -5.64
C ALA A 91 -2.69 14.70 -4.96
N MET A 92 -2.68 14.58 -3.63
CA MET A 92 -1.54 14.06 -2.87
C MET A 92 -1.19 12.61 -3.24
N PHE A 93 -2.17 11.76 -3.50
CA PHE A 93 -1.90 10.39 -3.97
C PHE A 93 -1.35 10.37 -5.40
N LYS A 94 -1.89 11.23 -6.27
CA LYS A 94 -1.42 11.39 -7.65
C LYS A 94 0.03 11.90 -7.72
N ASP A 95 0.45 12.73 -6.78
CA ASP A 95 1.82 13.25 -6.70
C ASP A 95 2.87 12.22 -6.27
N ALA A 96 2.47 10.99 -5.91
CA ALA A 96 3.39 9.90 -5.61
C ALA A 96 4.04 9.29 -6.86
N THR A 97 5.05 8.44 -6.67
CA THR A 97 5.78 7.76 -7.76
C THR A 97 4.91 6.71 -8.45
N GLY A 98 4.15 5.93 -7.67
CA GLY A 98 3.32 4.86 -8.21
C GLY A 98 2.32 4.31 -7.20
N THR A 99 1.51 3.37 -7.67
CA THR A 99 0.49 2.69 -6.88
C THR A 99 0.51 1.20 -7.16
N ILE A 100 0.46 0.37 -6.11
CA ILE A 100 0.21 -1.07 -6.21
C ILE A 100 -1.27 -1.29 -5.90
N LEU A 101 -2.00 -1.86 -6.86
CA LEU A 101 -3.37 -2.30 -6.67
C LEU A 101 -3.35 -3.77 -6.25
N PHE A 102 -3.97 -4.08 -5.13
CA PHE A 102 -4.08 -5.45 -4.61
C PHE A 102 -5.46 -6.00 -4.92
N PHE A 103 -5.49 -7.21 -5.45
CA PHE A 103 -6.71 -7.95 -5.71
C PHE A 103 -6.64 -9.32 -5.06
N GLU A 104 -7.80 -9.80 -4.66
CA GLU A 104 -7.99 -11.17 -4.22
C GLU A 104 -8.97 -11.88 -5.15
N ASP A 105 -8.73 -13.17 -5.39
CA ASP A 105 -9.64 -14.08 -6.09
C ASP A 105 -10.49 -14.94 -5.13
N GLN A 106 -10.30 -14.79 -3.81
CA GLN A 106 -11.01 -15.49 -2.73
C GLN A 106 -11.14 -14.59 -1.50
N ASP A 107 -12.00 -14.93 -0.53
CA ASP A 107 -12.11 -14.20 0.76
C ASP A 107 -10.93 -14.53 1.72
N VAL A 108 -9.68 -14.34 1.26
CA VAL A 108 -8.45 -14.67 1.99
C VAL A 108 -7.52 -13.47 2.01
N SER A 109 -7.31 -12.92 3.20
CA SER A 109 -6.53 -11.68 3.41
C SER A 109 -5.11 -11.71 2.81
N ASP A 110 -4.83 -10.68 2.04
CA ASP A 110 -3.56 -10.24 1.44
C ASP A 110 -2.68 -9.38 2.38
N ALA A 111 -3.10 -9.17 3.63
CA ALA A 111 -2.44 -8.27 4.58
C ALA A 111 -0.97 -8.63 4.82
N MET A 112 -0.60 -9.91 4.77
CA MET A 112 0.78 -10.34 4.91
C MET A 112 1.63 -9.81 3.75
N VAL A 113 1.14 -9.94 2.50
CA VAL A 113 1.87 -9.50 1.31
C VAL A 113 1.97 -7.97 1.29
N GLN A 114 0.87 -7.27 1.61
CA GLN A 114 0.88 -5.82 1.77
C GLN A 114 1.94 -5.39 2.81
N TYR A 115 1.99 -6.05 3.97
CA TYR A 115 2.92 -5.71 5.02
C TYR A 115 4.38 -5.97 4.63
N THR A 116 4.67 -7.09 3.98
CA THR A 116 6.00 -7.42 3.46
C THR A 116 6.46 -6.40 2.42
N ILE A 117 5.60 -6.06 1.45
CA ILE A 117 5.92 -5.04 0.43
C ILE A 117 6.17 -3.69 1.11
N TRP A 118 5.34 -3.30 2.08
CA TRP A 118 5.53 -2.03 2.79
C TRP A 118 6.87 -2.00 3.53
N LEU A 119 7.22 -3.05 4.28
CA LEU A 119 8.51 -3.14 4.95
C LEU A 119 9.67 -3.01 3.97
N ALA A 120 9.62 -3.74 2.85
CA ALA A 120 10.69 -3.76 1.88
C ALA A 120 10.84 -2.40 1.15
N LEU A 121 9.74 -1.78 0.73
CA LEU A 121 9.78 -0.45 0.13
C LEU A 121 10.29 0.61 1.12
N ASP A 122 9.88 0.53 2.40
CA ASP A 122 10.36 1.45 3.44
C ASP A 122 11.86 1.28 3.72
N ALA A 123 12.34 0.03 3.71
CA ALA A 123 13.74 -0.35 3.89
C ALA A 123 14.64 0.14 2.75
N GLU A 124 14.14 0.12 1.51
CA GLU A 124 14.79 0.79 0.39
C GLU A 124 14.78 2.32 0.63
N GLY A 125 13.75 2.88 1.26
CA GLY A 125 13.69 4.30 1.58
C GLY A 125 12.55 5.03 0.90
N LEU A 126 11.60 4.30 0.33
CA LEU A 126 10.34 4.82 -0.19
C LEU A 126 9.31 5.00 0.93
N GLY A 127 8.55 6.09 0.83
CA GLY A 127 7.39 6.30 1.67
C GLY A 127 6.21 5.53 1.11
N VAL A 128 5.38 4.99 2.01
CA VAL A 128 4.21 4.20 1.64
C VAL A 128 3.00 4.60 2.50
N ASN A 129 1.81 4.58 1.89
CA ASN A 129 0.54 4.55 2.60
C ASN A 129 -0.45 3.58 1.93
N LEU A 130 -1.40 3.06 2.70
CA LEU A 130 -2.39 2.09 2.25
C LEU A 130 -3.78 2.73 2.23
N GLN A 131 -4.49 2.63 1.10
CA GLN A 131 -5.80 3.23 0.85
C GLN A 131 -6.85 2.18 0.49
N HIS A 132 -8.12 2.48 0.76
CA HIS A 132 -9.26 1.60 0.52
C HIS A 132 -10.37 2.35 -0.23
N TYR A 133 -10.14 2.68 -1.49
CA TYR A 133 -11.13 3.29 -2.40
C TYR A 133 -11.90 2.27 -3.24
N ASN A 134 -11.65 0.96 -3.03
CA ASN A 134 -12.22 -0.19 -3.72
C ASN A 134 -13.75 -0.11 -3.94
N LEU A 135 -14.56 0.10 -2.89
CA LEU A 135 -16.03 0.16 -3.02
C LEU A 135 -16.55 1.26 -3.95
N LYS A 136 -15.71 2.24 -4.32
CA LYS A 136 -16.11 3.38 -5.14
C LYS A 136 -15.66 3.26 -6.58
N VAL A 137 -14.55 2.58 -6.88
CA VAL A 137 -13.86 2.67 -8.18
C VAL A 137 -13.83 1.37 -8.99
N ASP A 138 -14.20 0.24 -8.37
CA ASP A 138 -13.96 -1.12 -8.86
C ASP A 138 -14.33 -1.35 -10.34
N ALA A 139 -15.61 -1.25 -10.70
CA ALA A 139 -16.08 -1.57 -12.05
C ALA A 139 -15.35 -0.78 -13.17
N LYS A 140 -15.16 0.54 -13.00
CA LYS A 140 -14.48 1.36 -14.01
C LYS A 140 -12.98 1.10 -14.07
N VAL A 141 -12.36 0.77 -12.94
CA VAL A 141 -10.93 0.41 -12.90
C VAL A 141 -10.70 -0.94 -13.57
N MET A 142 -11.58 -1.91 -13.31
CA MET A 142 -11.54 -3.22 -13.98
C MET A 142 -11.69 -3.08 -15.51
N ASP A 143 -12.62 -2.23 -15.97
CA ASP A 143 -12.86 -1.99 -17.40
C ASP A 143 -11.68 -1.26 -18.08
N GLU A 144 -11.12 -0.21 -17.47
CA GLU A 144 -10.10 0.66 -18.08
C GLU A 144 -8.81 -0.10 -18.41
N TRP A 145 -8.43 -1.09 -17.59
CA TRP A 145 -7.23 -1.89 -17.81
C TRP A 145 -7.51 -3.36 -18.18
N ASN A 146 -8.77 -3.70 -18.46
CA ASN A 146 -9.20 -5.03 -18.90
C ASN A 146 -8.70 -6.17 -17.98
N PHE A 147 -8.87 -5.99 -16.66
CA PHE A 147 -8.44 -6.97 -15.67
C PHE A 147 -9.31 -8.24 -15.69
N PRO A 148 -8.78 -9.43 -15.33
CA PRO A 148 -9.55 -10.67 -15.36
C PRO A 148 -10.84 -10.58 -14.55
N ALA A 149 -11.94 -11.04 -15.16
CA ALA A 149 -13.22 -11.16 -14.47
C ALA A 149 -13.07 -12.14 -13.29
N GLY A 150 -13.29 -11.65 -12.07
CA GLY A 150 -13.16 -12.42 -10.83
C GLY A 150 -12.12 -11.88 -9.84
N TRP A 151 -11.23 -10.98 -10.27
CA TRP A 151 -10.36 -10.26 -9.33
C TRP A 151 -11.14 -9.14 -8.67
N LYS A 152 -11.13 -9.12 -7.34
CA LYS A 152 -11.79 -8.08 -6.55
C LYS A 152 -10.74 -7.14 -6.00
N LEU A 153 -10.81 -5.85 -6.35
CA LEU A 153 -9.90 -4.85 -5.82
C LEU A 153 -10.11 -4.73 -4.30
N ASN A 154 -9.05 -4.93 -3.52
CA ASN A 154 -9.10 -4.87 -2.07
C ASN A 154 -8.61 -3.49 -1.57
N ASP A 155 -7.43 -3.09 -2.02
CA ASP A 155 -6.75 -1.90 -1.52
C ASP A 155 -5.74 -1.36 -2.55
N GLN A 156 -5.19 -0.19 -2.22
CA GLN A 156 -4.26 0.55 -3.06
C GLN A 156 -3.12 1.06 -2.19
N MET A 157 -1.92 0.53 -2.43
CA MET A 157 -0.71 1.00 -1.75
C MET A 157 0.00 2.04 -2.61
N VAL A 158 0.03 3.27 -2.11
CA VAL A 158 0.68 4.40 -2.77
C VAL A 158 2.11 4.52 -2.27
N PHE A 159 3.07 4.64 -3.18
CA PHE A 159 4.48 4.73 -2.84
C PHE A 159 5.22 5.85 -3.60
N GLY A 160 6.26 6.40 -2.97
CA GLY A 160 7.12 7.42 -3.59
C GLY A 160 8.14 8.04 -2.64
N GLY A 161 8.78 9.12 -3.06
CA GLY A 161 9.76 9.82 -2.22
C GLY A 161 9.15 10.36 -0.93
N LYS A 162 9.82 10.14 0.21
CA LYS A 162 9.36 10.59 1.54
C LYS A 162 9.47 12.11 1.68
N THR A 163 8.39 12.79 2.05
CA THR A 163 8.43 14.22 2.43
C THR A 163 7.55 14.52 3.64
N GLY A 164 7.75 15.70 4.23
CA GLY A 164 6.98 16.16 5.39
C GLY A 164 7.38 15.47 6.68
N THR A 165 6.69 15.85 7.77
CA THR A 165 6.90 15.29 9.10
C THR A 165 5.94 14.13 9.33
N LEU A 166 6.42 13.12 10.06
CA LEU A 166 5.58 12.01 10.51
C LEU A 166 4.89 12.40 11.81
N PRO A 167 3.58 12.11 11.97
CA PRO A 167 2.92 12.30 13.24
C PRO A 167 3.50 11.36 14.30
N GLU A 168 3.27 11.65 15.57
CA GLU A 168 3.52 10.70 16.64
C GLU A 168 2.61 9.46 16.49
N LYS A 169 3.02 8.36 17.10
CA LYS A 169 2.29 7.09 17.06
C LYS A 169 2.11 6.62 18.49
N ASP A 170 0.85 6.58 18.90
CA ASP A 170 0.48 6.06 20.21
C ASP A 170 0.41 4.53 20.20
N PHE A 171 0.70 3.93 21.35
CA PHE A 171 0.61 2.50 21.56
C PHE A 171 -0.16 2.24 22.85
N VAL A 172 -1.11 1.31 22.78
CA VAL A 172 -1.77 0.75 23.96
C VAL A 172 -0.74 -0.07 24.76
N PRO A 173 -0.79 -0.05 26.11
CA PRO A 173 0.13 -0.82 26.95
C PRO A 173 0.23 -2.30 26.56
N LEU A 174 1.43 -2.89 26.69
CA LEU A 174 1.69 -4.24 26.18
C LEU A 174 0.97 -5.31 27.01
N GLU A 175 0.79 -5.07 28.29
CA GLU A 175 0.08 -5.92 29.24
C GLU A 175 -1.41 -6.11 28.88
N GLU A 176 -1.99 -5.20 28.10
CA GLU A 176 -3.36 -5.33 27.56
C GLU A 176 -3.39 -6.24 26.32
N ARG A 177 -2.24 -6.43 25.66
CA ARG A 177 -2.13 -7.09 24.35
C ARG A 177 -1.35 -8.41 24.39
N CYS A 178 -0.60 -8.68 25.45
CA CYS A 178 0.23 -9.86 25.61
C CYS A 178 0.11 -10.42 27.03
N LYS A 179 -0.15 -11.73 27.13
CA LYS A 179 -0.11 -12.50 28.38
C LYS A 179 0.86 -13.65 28.20
N VAL A 180 1.70 -13.89 29.19
CA VAL A 180 2.68 -14.98 29.20
C VAL A 180 2.34 -15.92 30.35
N PHE A 181 2.28 -17.22 30.04
CA PHE A 181 2.02 -18.29 31.01
C PHE A 181 3.11 -19.36 30.87
N GLY A 182 3.41 -20.09 31.95
CA GLY A 182 4.34 -21.23 31.91
C GLY A 182 5.82 -20.86 31.99
N VAL A 183 6.13 -19.77 32.69
CA VAL A 183 7.50 -19.48 33.19
C VAL A 183 7.73 -20.19 34.52
#